data_AF-X1ERC7-F1
#
_entry.id   AF-X1ERC7-F1
#
_cell.length_a   1.000
_cell.length_b   1.000
_cell.length_c   1.000
_cell.angle_alpha   90.00
_cell.angle_beta   90.00
_cell.angle_gamma   90.00
#
_symmetry.space_group_name_H-M   'P 1'
#
loop_
_entity.id
_entity.type
_entity.pdbx_description
1 polymer ?
#
loop_
_entity_poly.entity_id
_entity_poly.type
_entity_poly.pdbx_seq_one_letter_code
_entity_poly.pdbx_strand_id
1 'polypeptide(L)' 'MKPEKIDQISETVLSVLWDNGEQTICFTKTLRQHCPCATCQDERKNKDPLRVISSDQKHIELMK' A
#
# COMPACT_ATOMS: atom_id res chain seq x y z
N MET A 1 11.34 -16.12 13.93
CA MET A 1 11.67 -14.85 13.28
C MET A 1 10.48 -13.92 13.43
N LYS A 2 10.49 -13.10 14.47
CA LYS A 2 9.50 -12.04 14.73
C LYS A 2 10.20 -10.68 14.65
N PRO A 3 9.54 -9.62 14.15
CA PRO A 3 10.14 -8.31 14.15
C PRO A 3 10.21 -7.79 15.59
N GLU A 4 11.40 -7.38 16.01
CA GLU A 4 11.63 -6.79 17.33
C GLU A 4 11.58 -5.26 17.27
N LYS A 5 12.14 -4.67 16.21
CA LYS A 5 12.15 -3.23 15.99
C LYS A 5 12.00 -2.89 14.52
N ILE A 6 11.29 -1.80 14.24
CA ILE A 6 11.14 -1.23 12.89
C ILE A 6 11.49 0.25 12.98
N ASP A 7 12.47 0.67 12.18
CA ASP A 7 12.94 2.05 12.12
C ASP A 7 12.86 2.58 10.69
N GLN A 8 12.45 3.84 10.52
CA GLN A 8 12.53 4.53 9.24
C GLN A 8 13.86 5.26 9.12
N ILE A 9 14.76 4.73 8.30
CA ILE A 9 16.10 5.28 8.09
C ILE A 9 16.03 6.52 7.18
N SER A 10 15.12 6.50 6.20
CA SER A 10 14.86 7.63 5.31
C SER A 10 13.42 7.59 4.79
N GLU A 11 13.01 8.61 4.05
CA GLU A 11 11.69 8.66 3.42
C GLU A 11 11.39 7.42 2.55
N THR A 12 12.41 6.78 2.00
CA THR A 12 12.28 5.65 1.06
C THR A 12 12.76 4.32 1.62
N VAL A 13 13.32 4.28 2.83
CA VAL A 13 13.98 3.10 3.40
C VAL A 13 13.54 2.85 4.84
N LEU A 14 13.12 1.61 5.09
CA LEU A 14 12.80 1.05 6.40
C LEU A 14 13.82 -0.05 6.75
N SER A 15 14.10 -0.18 8.03
CA SER A 15 14.91 -1.26 8.58
C SER A 15 14.09 -2.05 9.59
N VAL A 16 14.20 -3.38 9.54
CA VAL A 16 13.59 -4.31 10.48
C VAL A 16 14.70 -5.06 11.19
N LEU A 17 14.74 -4.97 12.52
CA LEU A 17 15.54 -5.82 13.38
C LEU A 17 14.68 -7.00 13.83
N TRP A 18 15.19 -8.21 13.63
CA TRP A 18 14.51 -9.45 13.98
C TRP A 18 15.06 -10.02 15.30
N ASP A 19 14.27 -10.88 15.94
CA ASP A 19 14.62 -11.53 17.21
C ASP A 19 15.85 -12.46 17.16
N ASN A 20 16.31 -12.81 15.97
CA ASN A 20 17.55 -13.56 15.73
C ASN A 20 18.78 -12.66 15.57
N GLY A 21 18.62 -11.33 15.69
CA GLY A 21 19.66 -10.34 15.47
C GLY A 21 19.92 -9.97 14.01
N GLU A 22 19.16 -10.54 13.07
CA GLU A 22 19.26 -10.19 11.67
C GLU A 22 18.62 -8.81 11.41
N GLN A 23 19.19 -8.06 10.47
CA GLN A 23 18.67 -6.78 10.04
C GLN A 23 18.33 -6.83 8.55
N THR A 24 17.08 -6.47 8.22
CA THR A 24 16.61 -6.40 6.84
C THR A 24 16.30 -4.98 6.44
N ILE A 25 16.78 -4.58 5.25
CA ILE A 25 16.49 -3.29 4.64
C ILE A 25 15.36 -3.43 3.62
N CYS A 26 14.32 -2.61 3.79
CA CYS A 26 13.11 -2.64 2.99
C CYS A 26 12.89 -1.27 2.32
N PHE A 27 12.73 -1.25 1.00
CA PHE A 27 12.31 -0.04 0.31
C PHE A 27 10.80 0.15 0.42
N THR A 28 10.36 1.36 0.78
CA THR A 28 8.93 1.67 0.97
C THR A 28 8.11 1.41 -0.30
N LYS A 29 8.68 1.70 -1.47
CA LYS A 29 8.10 1.39 -2.78
C LYS A 29 7.81 -0.11 -2.94
N THR A 30 8.77 -0.96 -2.60
CA THR A 30 8.64 -2.43 -2.70
C THR A 30 7.57 -2.96 -1.75
N LEU A 31 7.49 -2.43 -0.54
CA LEU A 31 6.44 -2.79 0.42
C LEU A 31 5.05 -2.40 -0.09
N ARG A 32 4.89 -1.20 -0.66
CA ARG A 32 3.61 -0.74 -1.24
C ARG A 32 3.19 -1.59 -2.44
N GLN A 33 4.15 -2.02 -3.27
CA GLN A 33 3.89 -2.93 -4.40
C GLN A 33 3.34 -4.29 -3.94
N HIS A 34 3.79 -4.79 -2.79
CA HIS A 34 3.35 -6.06 -2.21
C HIS A 34 2.28 -5.93 -1.11
N CYS A 35 1.77 -4.72 -0.87
CA CYS A 35 0.84 -4.48 0.23
C CYS A 35 -0.42 -5.36 0.08
N PRO A 36 -0.77 -6.19 1.07
CA PRO A 36 -1.88 -7.15 0.96
C PRO A 36 -3.25 -6.53 1.24
N CYS A 37 -3.38 -5.23 1.46
CA CYS A 37 -4.70 -4.64 1.75
C CYS A 37 -5.62 -4.66 0.52
N ALA A 38 -6.93 -4.70 0.76
CA ALA A 38 -7.96 -4.78 -0.29
C ALA A 38 -7.79 -3.68 -1.35
N THR A 39 -7.59 -2.43 -0.92
CA THR A 39 -7.38 -1.28 -1.81
C THR A 39 -6.22 -1.50 -2.77
N CYS A 40 -5.05 -1.90 -2.25
CA CYS A 40 -3.86 -2.11 -3.07
C CYS A 40 -4.01 -3.33 -3.99
N GLN A 41 -4.68 -4.37 -3.53
CA GLN A 41 -4.97 -5.55 -4.36
C GLN A 41 -5.90 -5.21 -5.52
N ASP A 42 -6.97 -4.47 -5.26
CA ASP A 42 -7.94 -4.04 -6.29
C ASP A 42 -7.30 -3.07 -7.28
N GLU A 43 -6.49 -2.12 -6.81
CA GLU A 43 -5.66 -1.26 -7.67
C GLU A 43 -4.79 -2.07 -8.64
N ARG A 44 -4.14 -3.14 -8.18
CA ARG A 44 -3.26 -3.97 -9.05
C ARG A 44 -4.02 -4.92 -9.98
N LYS A 45 -5.20 -5.41 -9.57
CA LYS A 45 -6.02 -6.32 -10.37
C LYS A 45 -6.79 -5.59 -11.47
N ASN A 46 -7.16 -4.34 -11.22
CA ASN A 46 -7.97 -3.56 -12.14
C ASN A 46 -7.13 -3.11 -13.35
N LYS A 47 -7.38 -3.74 -14.49
CA LYS A 47 -6.76 -3.43 -15.80
C LYS A 47 -7.64 -2.54 -16.67
N ASP A 48 -8.75 -2.02 -16.15
CA ASP A 48 -9.68 -1.21 -16.93
C ASP A 48 -9.01 0.14 -17.28
N PRO A 49 -8.78 0.43 -18.57
CA PRO A 49 -8.16 1.68 -19.00
C PRO A 49 -9.02 2.92 -18.71
N LEU A 50 -10.31 2.76 -18.38
CA LEU A 50 -11.26 3.85 -18.13
C LEU A 50 -11.75 3.89 -16.68
N ARG A 51 -10.92 3.48 -15.71
CA ARG A 51 -11.31 3.52 -14.30
C ARG A 51 -11.56 4.96 -13.82
N VAL A 52 -12.83 5.32 -13.71
CA VAL A 52 -13.29 6.51 -12.99
C VAL A 52 -13.18 6.24 -11.49
N ILE A 53 -12.25 6.91 -10.82
CA ILE A 53 -12.18 6.92 -9.36
C ILE A 53 -13.11 8.05 -8.89
N SER A 54 -14.43 7.82 -8.93
CA SER A 54 -15.39 8.86 -8.53
C SER A 54 -15.46 8.95 -7.01
N SER A 55 -14.88 10.01 -6.44
CA SER A 55 -15.06 10.36 -5.02
C SER A 55 -16.38 11.11 -4.74
N ASP A 56 -17.15 11.47 -5.78
CA ASP A 56 -18.39 12.22 -5.63
C ASP A 56 -19.51 11.58 -6.47
N GLN A 57 -20.19 10.58 -5.91
CA GLN A 57 -21.56 10.27 -6.35
C GLN A 57 -22.50 11.35 -5.78
N LYS A 58 -22.47 12.56 -6.34
CA LYS A 58 -23.59 13.50 -6.18
C LYS A 58 -24.75 12.95 -7.01
N HIS A 59 -25.69 12.36 -6.29
CA HIS A 59 -27.05 12.00 -6.66
C HIS A 59 -27.54 12.74 -7.91
N ILE A 60 -27.65 12.03 -9.05
CA ILE A 60 -28.43 12.54 -10.19
C ILE A 60 -29.89 12.33 -9.80
N GLU A 61 -30.52 13.37 -9.26
CA GLU A 61 -31.97 13.44 -9.22
C GLU A 61 -32.45 13.77 -10.63
N LEU A 62 -33.06 12.77 -11.27
CA LEU A 62 -33.70 12.87 -12.57
C LEU A 62 -34.93 13.79 -12.42
N MET A 63 -34.75 15.09 -12.61
CA MET A 63 -35.88 16.01 -12.76
C MET A 63 -36.56 15.72 -14.11
N LYS A 64 -37.84 15.39 -14.00
CA LYS A 64 -38.81 15.26 -15.08
C LYS A 64 -38.92 16.53 -15.91
#